data_AF-A0A968M1E0-F1
#
_entry.id   AF-A0A968M1E0-F1
#
_cell.length_a   1.000
_cell.length_b   1.000
_cell.length_c   1.000
_cell.angle_alpha   90.00
_cell.angle_beta   90.00
_cell.angle_gamma   90.00
#
_symmetry.space_group_name_H-M   'P 1'
#
loop_
_entity.id
_entity.type
_entity.pdbx_description
1 polymer ?
#
loop_
_entity_poly.entity_id
_entity_poly.type
_entity_poly.pdbx_seq_one_letter_code
_entity_poly.pdbx_strand_id
1 'polypeptide(L)'
;MGTIALMGAGLLAVAGGLPRDNPELQIGIGQRFGENARDTLTLSALPGDRLTLEFAETIAGDRPQRVTVPQVTVTIAAENLPTPGERQTVILSHHRSYENAAASAFRLTAQGIPTDIVQPRRWQVWAKRDTFQTVPLRQVLMQELHAQGFERASLETRRDRQRLGLSWQAGNFRYRRDRLTVRAGNGVVRVNGRPYGGRLVLQPNAFGTFTVVNWVPLETYLRGVVPHEIGSQAPFAAVQAQAILARSYALASRQRFVADNYELCATTQCQVYRGLEGTSAYTDRAIASTRGLVLTHQGQIIDALYSSTTGGITANYHDLWDGATRPYLKSVWDAPPPPPQRDLSDEANFQRFIALRQGFHEEGWSHFRWQKESSLDEIRKTLGAFLQMSGDRQPPPREIRSLQITKRAPSGRVQAIAVETENRTLTIEKDEIIDAFAAPNSLLFYLEPKMSGPTLQGYRFRGGGLGHGVGMSQTGSYTLARRGFSFAQILDFYYTDTRLQPLPR
;
A
#
# COMPACT_ATOMS: atom_id res chain seq x y z
N MET A 1 41.21 -55.78 5.99
CA MET A 1 41.26 -54.31 5.84
C MET A 1 40.08 -53.72 6.59
N GLY A 2 40.34 -52.89 7.60
CA GLY A 2 39.44 -51.84 8.08
C GLY A 2 38.36 -52.21 9.11
N THR A 3 38.59 -51.77 10.34
CA THR A 3 37.81 -51.91 11.59
C THR A 3 36.96 -50.63 11.88
N ILE A 4 36.03 -50.68 12.88
CA ILE A 4 35.54 -49.56 13.76
C ILE A 4 34.44 -48.63 13.13
N ALA A 5 33.36 -48.13 13.79
CA ALA A 5 32.84 -48.12 15.17
C ALA A 5 31.33 -47.76 15.23
N LEU A 6 30.76 -48.05 16.41
CA LEU A 6 29.49 -47.60 16.96
C LEU A 6 29.42 -46.09 17.33
N MET A 7 28.17 -45.64 17.58
CA MET A 7 27.70 -44.52 18.42
C MET A 7 27.59 -43.10 17.85
N GLY A 8 26.41 -42.50 18.08
CA GLY A 8 26.21 -41.04 18.06
C GLY A 8 24.76 -40.61 17.84
N ALA A 9 23.90 -40.74 18.85
CA ALA A 9 22.62 -40.03 18.88
C ALA A 9 22.88 -38.51 18.94
N GLY A 10 22.29 -37.76 18.01
CA GLY A 10 22.24 -36.31 18.02
C GLY A 10 20.85 -35.83 17.68
N LEU A 11 20.14 -35.31 18.69
CA LEU A 11 18.86 -34.62 18.52
C LEU A 11 19.04 -33.46 17.52
N LEU A 12 18.55 -33.64 16.30
CA LEU A 12 18.18 -32.52 15.45
C LEU A 12 16.77 -32.12 15.84
N ALA A 13 16.69 -31.06 16.66
CA ALA A 13 15.48 -30.29 16.82
C ALA A 13 15.03 -29.84 15.43
N VAL A 14 14.04 -30.53 14.87
CA VAL A 14 13.34 -30.08 13.68
C VAL A 14 12.58 -28.83 14.09
N ALA A 15 13.14 -27.67 13.73
CA ALA A 15 12.38 -26.45 13.63
C ALA A 15 11.16 -26.78 12.77
N GLY A 16 9.98 -26.84 13.39
CA GLY A 16 8.73 -27.06 12.68
C GLY A 16 8.61 -25.97 11.63
N GLY A 17 8.89 -26.32 10.37
CA GLY A 17 8.61 -25.45 9.24
C GLY A 17 7.15 -25.05 9.34
N LEU A 18 6.87 -23.74 9.24
CA LEU A 18 5.50 -23.26 9.23
C LEU A 18 4.73 -24.05 8.15
N PRO A 19 3.48 -24.46 8.44
CA PRO A 19 2.64 -25.12 7.45
C PRO A 19 2.63 -24.32 6.13
N ARG A 20 2.66 -25.00 4.97
CA ARG A 20 2.68 -24.31 3.67
C ARG A 20 1.45 -23.39 3.46
N ASP A 21 0.35 -23.64 4.17
CA ASP A 21 -0.85 -22.79 4.26
C ASP A 21 -0.70 -21.56 5.17
N ASN A 22 0.45 -21.36 5.82
CA ASN A 22 0.72 -20.24 6.72
C ASN A 22 2.15 -19.68 6.55
N PRO A 23 2.49 -19.18 5.35
CA PRO A 23 3.81 -18.63 5.07
C PRO A 23 4.13 -17.43 5.96
N GLU A 24 5.41 -17.19 6.18
CA GLU A 24 5.88 -15.97 6.86
C GLU A 24 5.88 -14.80 5.86
N LEU A 25 5.34 -13.67 6.31
CA LEU A 25 5.29 -12.40 5.59
C LEU A 25 6.27 -11.40 6.19
N GLN A 26 6.77 -10.48 5.36
CA GLN A 26 7.67 -9.40 5.76
C GLN A 26 6.98 -8.04 5.65
N ILE A 27 6.49 -7.53 6.78
CA ILE A 27 5.66 -6.31 6.82
C ILE A 27 6.47 -5.12 7.34
N GLY A 28 6.68 -4.09 6.53
CA GLY A 28 7.24 -2.81 6.95
C GLY A 28 6.28 -2.07 7.88
N ILE A 29 6.56 -2.09 9.19
CA ILE A 29 5.77 -1.43 10.25
C ILE A 29 6.34 -0.05 10.63
N GLY A 30 7.53 0.28 10.14
CA GLY A 30 8.16 1.60 10.25
C GLY A 30 9.10 1.81 9.06
N GLN A 31 8.56 2.28 7.94
CA GLN A 31 9.24 2.29 6.62
C GLN A 31 10.38 3.32 6.50
N ARG A 32 10.43 4.30 7.42
CA ARG A 32 11.27 5.50 7.32
C ARG A 32 11.98 5.84 8.63
N PHE A 33 12.39 4.81 9.38
CA PHE A 33 13.12 5.00 10.63
C PHE A 33 14.50 5.59 10.34
N GLY A 34 14.77 6.77 10.90
CA GLY A 34 16.02 7.51 10.72
C GLY A 34 16.02 8.50 9.57
N GLU A 35 14.87 8.83 8.99
CA GLU A 35 14.73 10.06 8.23
C GLU A 35 14.90 11.30 9.11
N ASN A 36 14.44 11.23 10.37
CA ASN A 36 14.75 12.26 11.35
C ASN A 36 15.86 11.77 12.28
N ALA A 37 16.88 12.60 12.51
CA ALA A 37 17.99 12.28 13.41
C ALA A 37 17.58 12.03 14.87
N ARG A 38 16.35 12.41 15.25
CA ARG A 38 15.77 12.20 16.59
C ARG A 38 14.83 11.00 16.68
N ASP A 39 14.73 10.20 15.61
CA ASP A 39 13.89 9.01 15.63
C ASP A 39 14.37 8.03 16.71
N THR A 40 13.43 7.56 17.52
CA THR A 40 13.67 6.58 18.58
C THR A 40 12.62 5.48 18.51
N LEU A 41 13.04 4.26 18.86
CA LEU A 41 12.18 3.08 18.85
C LEU A 41 12.37 2.30 20.15
N THR A 42 11.32 2.17 20.95
CA THR A 42 11.36 1.36 22.18
C THR A 42 10.82 -0.04 21.88
N LEU A 43 11.64 -1.06 22.13
CA LEU A 43 11.29 -2.47 21.97
C LEU A 43 11.26 -3.13 23.33
N SER A 44 10.17 -3.82 23.69
CA SER A 44 10.07 -4.56 24.96
C SER A 44 9.43 -5.93 24.81
N ALA A 45 9.83 -6.87 25.65
CA ALA A 45 9.12 -8.15 25.81
C ALA A 45 7.84 -7.94 26.63
N LEU A 46 6.94 -8.93 26.69
CA LEU A 46 5.85 -8.92 27.66
C LEU A 46 6.39 -9.05 29.11
N PRO A 47 5.62 -8.65 30.15
CA PRO A 47 6.04 -8.83 31.53
C PRO A 47 6.43 -10.29 31.82
N GLY A 48 7.61 -10.49 32.42
CA GLY A 48 8.15 -11.82 32.73
C GLY A 48 8.92 -12.51 31.59
N ASP A 49 8.89 -11.97 30.37
CA ASP A 49 9.67 -12.46 29.22
C ASP A 49 10.89 -11.55 28.94
N ARG A 50 11.77 -11.98 28.04
CA ARG A 50 12.94 -11.21 27.60
C ARG A 50 13.08 -11.19 26.08
N LEU A 51 13.61 -10.09 25.57
CA LEU A 51 14.02 -9.96 24.18
C LEU A 51 15.39 -10.61 23.97
N THR A 52 15.52 -11.37 22.90
CA THR A 52 16.80 -11.76 22.30
C THR A 52 17.10 -10.82 21.14
N LEU A 53 18.18 -10.06 21.26
CA LEU A 53 18.74 -9.20 20.24
C LEU A 53 19.84 -9.98 19.50
N GLU A 54 19.69 -10.16 18.19
CA GLU A 54 20.67 -10.87 17.34
C GLU A 54 21.20 -9.92 16.25
N PHE A 55 22.51 -9.83 16.14
CA PHE A 55 23.20 -8.91 15.23
C PHE A 55 24.63 -9.43 14.93
N ALA A 56 25.23 -8.95 13.84
CA ALA A 56 26.59 -9.32 13.45
C ALA A 56 27.64 -8.81 14.46
N GLU A 57 28.71 -9.57 14.70
CA GLU A 57 29.79 -9.21 15.63
C GLU A 57 30.49 -7.90 15.26
N THR A 58 30.69 -7.65 13.97
CA THR A 58 31.15 -6.36 13.44
C THR A 58 30.25 -5.92 12.29
N ILE A 59 30.42 -4.70 11.80
CA ILE A 59 29.70 -4.22 10.60
C ILE A 59 30.06 -5.05 9.36
N ALA A 60 31.23 -5.70 9.36
CA ALA A 60 31.78 -6.46 8.23
C ALA A 60 31.94 -7.97 8.49
N GLY A 61 31.51 -8.47 9.64
CA GLY A 61 31.74 -9.86 10.08
C GLY A 61 30.46 -10.67 10.16
N ASP A 62 30.53 -11.96 9.84
CA ASP A 62 29.35 -12.83 9.74
C ASP A 62 29.01 -13.59 11.04
N ARG A 63 29.80 -13.46 12.10
CA ARG A 63 29.52 -14.17 13.36
C ARG A 63 28.36 -13.52 14.11
N PRO A 64 27.25 -14.22 14.38
CA PRO A 64 26.12 -13.65 15.12
C PRO A 64 26.44 -13.52 16.61
N GLN A 65 26.18 -12.34 17.17
CA GLN A 65 26.14 -12.09 18.61
C GLN A 65 24.69 -12.02 19.10
N ARG A 66 24.47 -12.47 20.34
CA ARG A 66 23.17 -12.45 20.99
C ARG A 66 23.24 -11.76 22.34
N VAL A 67 22.30 -10.87 22.60
CA VAL A 67 22.17 -10.19 23.90
C VAL A 67 20.72 -10.26 24.35
N THR A 68 20.50 -10.57 25.63
CA THR A 68 19.14 -10.74 26.18
C THR A 68 18.78 -9.63 27.15
N VAL A 69 17.71 -8.88 26.86
CA VAL A 69 17.25 -7.73 27.66
C VAL A 69 15.73 -7.72 27.81
N PRO A 70 15.16 -7.19 28.89
CA PRO A 70 13.70 -7.04 28.99
C PRO A 70 13.15 -5.99 28.00
N GLN A 71 13.95 -4.94 27.75
CA GLN A 71 13.63 -3.83 26.88
C GLN A 71 14.92 -3.22 26.30
N VAL A 72 14.81 -2.61 25.13
CA VAL A 72 15.88 -1.82 24.50
C VAL A 72 15.29 -0.59 23.79
N THR A 73 15.99 0.53 23.83
CA THR A 73 15.70 1.69 22.99
C THR A 73 16.73 1.76 21.87
N VAL A 74 16.25 1.75 20.63
CA VAL A 74 17.06 1.90 19.43
C VAL A 74 16.95 3.34 18.92
N THR A 75 18.09 3.94 18.62
CA THR A 75 18.22 5.28 18.05
C THR A 75 19.08 5.25 16.78
N ILE A 76 19.21 6.38 16.11
CA ILE A 76 20.11 6.54 14.97
C ILE A 76 21.41 7.21 15.41
N ALA A 77 22.53 6.56 15.10
CA ALA A 77 23.86 7.15 15.24
C ALA A 77 24.38 7.57 13.86
N ALA A 78 24.86 8.81 13.77
CA ALA A 78 25.51 9.34 12.58
C ALA A 78 27.03 9.40 12.78
N GLU A 79 27.77 9.04 11.73
CA GLU A 79 29.23 9.18 11.68
C GLU A 79 29.62 10.00 10.47
N ASN A 80 30.45 11.02 10.71
CA ASN A 80 30.93 11.89 9.66
C ASN A 80 31.81 11.10 8.70
N LEU A 81 31.52 11.22 7.41
CA LEU A 81 32.35 10.65 6.36
C LEU A 81 33.55 11.59 6.11
N PRO A 82 34.79 11.08 5.98
CA PRO A 82 35.97 11.90 5.68
C PRO A 82 35.81 12.68 4.36
N THR A 83 35.06 12.11 3.42
CA THR A 83 34.65 12.76 2.17
C THR A 83 33.14 12.56 2.01
N PRO A 84 32.35 13.61 1.69
CA PRO A 84 30.93 13.44 1.43
C PRO A 84 30.69 12.42 0.32
N GLY A 85 29.86 11.42 0.60
CA GLY A 85 29.35 10.52 -0.43
C GLY A 85 28.33 11.25 -1.30
N GLU A 86 28.27 10.89 -2.58
CA GLU A 86 27.22 11.37 -3.48
C GLU A 86 26.45 10.17 -4.02
N ARG A 87 25.13 10.17 -3.77
CA ARG A 87 24.21 9.19 -4.34
C ARG A 87 23.32 9.89 -5.35
N GLN A 88 23.33 9.36 -6.56
CA GLN A 88 22.52 9.86 -7.66
C GLN A 88 21.50 8.81 -8.06
N THR A 89 20.26 9.23 -8.22
CA THR A 89 19.14 8.36 -8.57
C THR A 89 18.43 8.94 -9.78
N VAL A 90 18.22 8.12 -10.81
CA VAL A 90 17.39 8.49 -11.96
C VAL A 90 15.95 8.08 -11.67
N ILE A 91 15.08 9.06 -11.48
CA ILE A 91 13.65 8.88 -11.26
C ILE A 91 12.96 9.02 -12.62
N LEU A 92 12.29 7.96 -13.05
CA LEU A 92 11.63 7.88 -14.36
C LEU A 92 10.19 8.37 -14.31
N SER A 93 9.47 8.11 -13.22
CA SER A 93 8.08 8.58 -13.05
C SER A 93 7.62 8.52 -11.58
N HIS A 94 6.56 9.30 -11.28
CA HIS A 94 5.91 9.39 -9.97
C HIS A 94 4.45 8.97 -10.09
N HIS A 95 3.92 8.25 -9.09
CA HIS A 95 2.58 7.67 -9.11
C HIS A 95 1.94 7.71 -7.72
N ARG A 96 0.62 7.83 -7.68
CA ARG A 96 -0.17 7.72 -6.45
C ARG A 96 -0.23 6.29 -5.92
N SER A 97 -0.33 5.32 -6.81
CA SER A 97 -0.53 3.90 -6.49
C SER A 97 0.63 3.03 -6.98
N TYR A 98 0.77 1.87 -6.32
CA TYR A 98 1.69 0.84 -6.77
C TYR A 98 1.28 0.32 -8.16
N GLU A 99 -0.03 0.19 -8.40
CA GLU A 99 -0.60 -0.31 -9.64
C GLU A 99 -0.13 0.49 -10.87
N ASN A 100 -0.20 1.82 -10.80
CA ASN A 100 0.28 2.69 -11.88
C ASN A 100 1.82 2.74 -11.97
N ALA A 101 2.52 2.67 -10.83
CA ALA A 101 3.98 2.54 -10.82
C ALA A 101 4.44 1.23 -11.48
N ALA A 102 3.77 0.10 -11.19
CA ALA A 102 4.07 -1.20 -11.78
C ALA A 102 3.77 -1.23 -13.28
N ALA A 103 2.67 -0.61 -13.72
CA ALA A 103 2.38 -0.48 -15.14
C ALA A 103 3.43 0.39 -15.86
N SER A 104 3.88 1.49 -15.25
CA SER A 104 4.94 2.33 -15.78
C SER A 104 6.28 1.57 -15.86
N ALA A 105 6.67 0.89 -14.78
CA ALA A 105 7.86 0.06 -14.71
C ALA A 105 7.87 -1.03 -15.80
N PHE A 106 6.75 -1.72 -15.99
CA PHE A 106 6.60 -2.73 -17.03
C PHE A 106 6.84 -2.16 -18.44
N ARG A 107 6.24 -1.01 -18.77
CA ARG A 107 6.42 -0.35 -20.08
C ARG A 107 7.88 0.07 -20.31
N LEU A 108 8.53 0.64 -19.30
CA LEU A 108 9.93 1.07 -19.36
C LEU A 108 10.88 -0.13 -19.53
N THR A 109 10.64 -1.22 -18.80
CA THR A 109 11.43 -2.44 -18.92
C THR A 109 11.22 -3.13 -20.27
N ALA A 110 10.00 -3.09 -20.83
CA ALA A 110 9.74 -3.55 -22.19
C ALA A 110 10.48 -2.72 -23.27
N GLN A 111 10.83 -1.48 -22.97
CA GLN A 111 11.66 -0.60 -23.80
C GLN A 111 13.18 -0.77 -23.52
N GLY A 112 13.58 -1.75 -22.70
CA GLY A 112 14.98 -2.03 -22.39
C GLY A 112 15.55 -1.21 -21.23
N ILE A 113 14.72 -0.46 -20.49
CA ILE A 113 15.15 0.30 -19.31
C ILE A 113 14.76 -0.51 -18.06
N PRO A 114 15.69 -1.25 -17.43
CA PRO A 114 15.37 -1.97 -16.21
C PRO A 114 15.04 -0.99 -15.09
N THR A 115 14.08 -1.35 -14.23
CA THR A 115 13.53 -0.45 -13.21
C THR A 115 13.50 -1.05 -11.80
N ASP A 116 13.51 -0.17 -10.80
CA ASP A 116 13.15 -0.45 -9.41
C ASP A 116 11.88 0.33 -9.06
N ILE A 117 10.93 -0.28 -8.35
CA ILE A 117 9.77 0.42 -7.78
C ILE A 117 10.04 0.67 -6.30
N VAL A 118 9.92 1.93 -5.87
CA VAL A 118 10.15 2.37 -4.49
C VAL A 118 9.04 3.32 -4.02
N GLN A 119 8.93 3.51 -2.71
CA GLN A 119 7.93 4.43 -2.12
C GLN A 119 8.52 5.33 -1.02
N PRO A 120 9.40 6.29 -1.34
CA PRO A 120 9.89 7.24 -0.33
C PRO A 120 8.75 8.06 0.27
N ARG A 121 7.80 8.51 -0.55
CA ARG A 121 6.56 9.18 -0.14
C ARG A 121 5.43 8.77 -1.05
N ARG A 122 5.57 9.13 -2.32
CA ARG A 122 4.79 8.61 -3.43
C ARG A 122 5.51 7.42 -4.05
N TRP A 123 4.78 6.61 -4.80
CA TRP A 123 5.40 5.56 -5.59
C TRP A 123 6.24 6.19 -6.69
N GLN A 124 7.45 5.69 -6.86
CA GLN A 124 8.36 6.13 -7.90
C GLN A 124 8.88 4.92 -8.65
N VAL A 125 9.10 5.10 -9.94
CA VAL A 125 9.84 4.16 -10.77
C VAL A 125 11.22 4.75 -10.96
N TRP A 126 12.24 4.08 -10.45
CA TRP A 126 13.64 4.45 -10.63
C TRP A 126 14.25 3.61 -11.75
N ALA A 127 15.25 4.16 -12.43
CA ALA A 127 16.15 3.33 -13.23
C ALA A 127 16.88 2.37 -12.28
N LYS A 128 17.01 1.11 -12.66
CA LYS A 128 17.52 0.05 -11.78
C LYS A 128 18.91 0.40 -11.26
N ARG A 129 19.03 0.49 -9.93
CA ARG A 129 20.22 1.08 -9.28
C ARG A 129 21.50 0.27 -9.53
N ASP A 130 21.37 -1.05 -9.60
CA ASP A 130 22.48 -1.97 -9.88
C ASP A 130 22.92 -1.97 -11.36
N THR A 131 22.12 -1.41 -12.26
CA THR A 131 22.44 -1.33 -13.68
C THR A 131 23.09 0.02 -13.98
N PHE A 132 22.51 1.10 -13.45
CA PHE A 132 22.97 2.48 -13.67
C PHE A 132 23.84 2.98 -12.51
N GLN A 133 24.90 2.23 -12.18
CA GLN A 133 25.73 2.46 -10.99
C GLN A 133 26.71 3.63 -11.12
N THR A 134 27.15 3.97 -12.33
CA THR A 134 28.17 5.02 -12.57
C THR A 134 27.55 6.33 -13.06
N VAL A 135 28.24 7.45 -12.82
CA VAL A 135 27.80 8.78 -13.27
C VAL A 135 27.63 8.83 -14.81
N PRO A 136 28.58 8.30 -15.63
CA PRO A 136 28.42 8.30 -17.08
C PRO A 136 27.18 7.54 -17.56
N LEU A 137 26.89 6.36 -16.98
CA LEU A 137 25.71 5.57 -17.37
C LEU A 137 24.41 6.33 -17.10
N ARG A 138 24.32 7.05 -15.97
CA ARG A 138 23.15 7.88 -15.65
C ARG A 138 23.02 9.08 -16.58
N GLN A 139 24.14 9.72 -16.94
CA GLN A 139 24.11 10.85 -17.87
C GLN A 139 23.65 10.44 -19.27
N VAL A 140 24.16 9.31 -19.80
CA VAL A 140 23.73 8.75 -21.08
C VAL A 140 22.24 8.41 -21.03
N LEU A 141 21.78 7.74 -19.97
CA LEU A 141 20.36 7.42 -19.80
C LEU A 141 19.50 8.70 -19.78
N MET A 142 19.90 9.75 -19.05
CA MET A 142 19.14 11.00 -19.00
C MET A 142 19.04 11.69 -20.36
N GLN A 143 20.10 11.66 -21.17
CA GLN A 143 20.07 12.20 -22.53
C GLN A 143 19.08 11.43 -23.41
N GLU A 144 19.13 10.10 -23.35
CA GLU A 144 18.23 9.22 -24.10
C GLU A 144 16.76 9.43 -23.69
N LEU A 145 16.49 9.51 -22.39
CA LEU A 145 15.15 9.75 -21.86
C LEU A 145 14.56 11.06 -22.38
N HIS A 146 15.32 12.16 -22.37
CA HIS A 146 14.84 13.44 -22.92
C HIS A 146 14.65 13.38 -24.44
N ALA A 147 15.55 12.70 -25.17
CA ALA A 147 15.39 12.51 -26.62
C ALA A 147 14.11 11.73 -26.97
N GLN A 148 13.68 10.82 -26.10
CA GLN A 148 12.44 10.05 -26.22
C GLN A 148 11.21 10.77 -25.61
N GLY A 149 11.35 12.00 -25.12
CA GLY A 149 10.25 12.81 -24.60
C GLY A 149 9.83 12.50 -23.15
N PHE A 150 10.67 11.82 -22.37
CA PHE A 150 10.45 11.63 -20.93
C PHE A 150 10.81 12.88 -20.12
N GLU A 151 10.10 13.99 -20.36
CA GLU A 151 10.37 15.31 -19.77
C GLU A 151 10.29 15.35 -18.23
N ARG A 152 9.58 14.39 -17.63
CA ARG A 152 9.45 14.25 -16.17
C ARG A 152 10.55 13.39 -15.53
N ALA A 153 11.40 12.76 -16.35
CA ALA A 153 12.55 12.04 -15.81
C ALA A 153 13.50 13.02 -15.12
N SER A 154 14.09 12.61 -14.01
CA SER A 154 14.94 13.48 -13.22
C SER A 154 16.11 12.75 -12.59
N LEU A 155 17.22 13.47 -12.43
CA LEU A 155 18.37 13.01 -11.67
C LEU A 155 18.32 13.69 -10.30
N GLU A 156 18.07 12.91 -9.26
CA GLU A 156 18.14 13.38 -7.87
C GLU A 156 19.53 13.09 -7.31
N THR A 157 20.21 14.13 -6.85
CA THR A 157 21.54 14.03 -6.24
C THR A 157 21.43 14.30 -4.74
N ARG A 158 21.81 13.30 -3.95
CA ARG A 158 21.91 13.41 -2.49
C ARG A 158 23.37 13.34 -2.06
N ARG A 159 23.81 14.37 -1.33
CA ARG A 159 25.14 14.41 -0.70
C ARG A 159 25.04 13.97 0.74
N ASP A 160 25.59 12.80 1.04
CA ASP A 160 25.63 12.26 2.38
C ASP A 160 26.96 12.63 3.04
N ARG A 161 26.89 13.52 4.03
CA ARG A 161 28.05 13.86 4.87
C ARG A 161 28.22 12.89 6.03
N GLN A 162 27.23 12.03 6.27
CA GLN A 162 27.17 11.14 7.40
C GLN A 162 26.68 9.75 6.99
N ARG A 163 27.28 8.72 7.57
CA ARG A 163 26.76 7.34 7.53
C ARG A 163 25.89 7.10 8.76
N LEU A 164 24.64 6.72 8.53
CA LEU A 164 23.70 6.35 9.59
C LEU A 164 23.89 4.88 9.99
N GLY A 165 23.66 4.57 11.26
CA GLY A 165 23.66 3.21 11.81
C GLY A 165 22.67 3.12 12.98
N LEU A 166 22.09 1.95 13.20
CA LEU A 166 21.27 1.70 14.39
C LEU A 166 22.16 1.68 15.63
N SER A 167 21.71 2.29 16.71
CA SER A 167 22.45 2.38 17.97
C SER A 167 21.56 1.99 19.13
N TRP A 168 22.08 1.18 20.05
CA TRP A 168 21.36 0.83 21.27
C TRP A 168 22.33 0.48 22.41
N GLN A 169 21.81 0.45 23.62
CA GLN A 169 22.56 0.05 24.81
C GLN A 169 21.97 -1.23 25.39
N ALA A 170 22.84 -2.16 25.78
CA ALA A 170 22.45 -3.34 26.56
C ALA A 170 23.52 -3.60 27.64
N GLY A 171 23.12 -3.49 28.91
CA GLY A 171 24.06 -3.45 30.03
C GLY A 171 25.02 -2.27 29.89
N ASN A 172 26.32 -2.57 30.01
CA ASN A 172 27.40 -1.58 29.94
C ASN A 172 27.91 -1.34 28.50
N PHE A 173 27.35 -2.02 27.51
CA PHE A 173 27.82 -1.94 26.12
C PHE A 173 26.86 -1.13 25.26
N ARG A 174 27.44 -0.27 24.43
CA ARG A 174 26.74 0.41 23.34
C ARG A 174 27.09 -0.26 22.03
N TYR A 175 26.07 -0.68 21.31
CA TYR A 175 26.19 -1.37 20.03
C TYR A 175 25.80 -0.43 18.90
N ARG A 176 26.43 -0.63 17.75
CA ARG A 176 26.09 0.08 16.52
C ARG A 176 26.15 -0.85 15.32
N ARG A 177 25.02 -1.07 14.64
CA ARG A 177 24.93 -2.01 13.50
C ARG A 177 23.97 -1.50 12.45
N ASP A 178 24.08 -2.05 11.24
CA ASP A 178 23.16 -1.74 10.14
C ASP A 178 21.92 -2.66 10.17
N ARG A 179 21.99 -3.78 10.90
CA ARG A 179 20.90 -4.73 11.06
C ARG A 179 20.79 -5.22 12.50
N LEU A 180 19.55 -5.36 12.97
CA LEU A 180 19.21 -5.90 14.29
C LEU A 180 17.95 -6.77 14.18
N THR A 181 18.06 -8.04 14.56
CA THR A 181 16.92 -8.96 14.69
C THR A 181 16.49 -9.02 16.15
N VAL A 182 15.19 -8.93 16.42
CA VAL A 182 14.62 -8.94 17.77
C VAL A 182 13.53 -10.00 17.86
N ARG A 183 13.65 -10.88 18.85
CA ARG A 183 12.69 -11.96 19.16
C ARG A 183 12.35 -11.91 20.65
N ALA A 184 11.17 -12.40 21.02
CA ALA A 184 10.78 -12.65 22.42
C ALA A 184 10.52 -14.15 22.61
N GLY A 185 10.67 -14.67 23.84
CA GLY A 185 10.47 -16.08 24.14
C GLY A 185 9.05 -16.56 23.82
N ASN A 186 8.06 -15.71 24.09
CA ASN A 186 6.65 -15.98 23.77
C ASN A 186 6.24 -15.63 22.33
N GLY A 187 7.18 -15.17 21.49
CA GLY A 187 6.91 -14.77 20.11
C GLY A 187 6.18 -13.43 19.94
N VAL A 188 6.12 -12.58 20.96
CA VAL A 188 5.50 -11.24 20.91
C VAL A 188 6.49 -10.15 21.32
N VAL A 189 6.79 -9.24 20.40
CA VAL A 189 7.62 -8.05 20.66
C VAL A 189 6.75 -6.81 20.67
N ARG A 190 6.87 -5.96 21.71
CA ARG A 190 6.17 -4.67 21.76
C ARG A 190 7.03 -3.57 21.16
N VAL A 191 6.50 -2.87 20.17
CA VAL A 191 7.12 -1.70 19.53
C VAL A 191 6.37 -0.45 19.97
N ASN A 192 7.04 0.44 20.72
CA ASN A 192 6.42 1.62 21.32
C ASN A 192 5.10 1.27 22.05
N GLY A 193 5.10 0.15 22.77
CA GLY A 193 3.95 -0.37 23.51
C GLY A 193 2.99 -1.27 22.71
N ARG A 194 2.98 -1.18 21.37
CA ARG A 194 2.10 -1.99 20.51
C ARG A 194 2.65 -3.40 20.32
N PRO A 195 1.89 -4.47 20.59
CA PRO A 195 2.35 -5.85 20.43
C PRO A 195 2.39 -6.29 18.96
N TYR A 196 3.44 -7.00 18.56
CA TYR A 196 3.58 -7.63 17.24
C TYR A 196 3.99 -9.10 17.41
N GLY A 197 3.34 -9.99 16.68
CA GLY A 197 3.68 -11.41 16.67
C GLY A 197 4.88 -11.72 15.76
N GLY A 198 5.59 -12.81 16.04
CA GLY A 198 6.75 -13.25 15.27
C GLY A 198 8.03 -12.55 15.72
N ARG A 199 8.80 -12.01 14.76
CA ARG A 199 10.05 -11.29 15.03
C ARG A 199 10.10 -9.94 14.34
N LEU A 200 11.00 -9.09 14.79
CA LEU A 200 11.33 -7.83 14.13
C LEU A 200 12.73 -7.88 13.54
N VAL A 201 12.90 -7.23 12.41
CA VAL A 201 14.19 -7.00 11.76
C VAL A 201 14.25 -5.52 11.43
N LEU A 202 15.17 -4.80 12.08
CA LEU A 202 15.55 -3.45 11.70
C LEU A 202 16.67 -3.60 10.66
N GLN A 203 16.48 -2.99 9.49
CA GLN A 203 17.39 -3.17 8.35
C GLN A 203 17.49 -1.90 7.48
N PRO A 204 18.55 -1.73 6.68
CA PRO A 204 18.66 -0.62 5.75
C PRO A 204 17.59 -0.70 4.65
N ASN A 205 17.20 0.46 4.10
CA ASN A 205 16.28 0.57 2.96
C ASN A 205 16.93 1.26 1.75
N ALA A 206 16.18 1.41 0.65
CA ALA A 206 16.66 2.02 -0.58
C ALA A 206 17.13 3.47 -0.43
N PHE A 207 16.65 4.16 0.60
CA PHE A 207 16.82 5.60 0.81
C PHE A 207 18.03 5.92 1.71
N GLY A 208 18.78 4.91 2.16
CA GLY A 208 19.87 5.08 3.14
C GLY A 208 19.39 5.45 4.53
N THR A 209 18.15 5.08 4.87
CA THR A 209 17.64 5.06 6.23
C THR A 209 17.31 3.61 6.60
N PHE A 210 16.46 3.37 7.59
CA PHE A 210 16.11 2.04 8.06
C PHE A 210 14.61 1.77 7.96
N THR A 211 14.27 0.50 7.77
CA THR A 211 12.92 -0.02 7.92
C THR A 211 12.84 -0.95 9.11
N VAL A 212 11.78 -0.81 9.91
CA VAL A 212 11.38 -1.81 10.91
C VAL A 212 10.44 -2.80 10.22
N VAL A 213 10.91 -4.03 10.02
CA VAL A 213 10.16 -5.10 9.34
C VAL A 213 9.68 -6.11 10.37
N ASN A 214 8.38 -6.37 10.42
CA ASN A 214 7.81 -7.47 11.19
C ASN A 214 7.70 -8.71 10.31
N TRP A 215 8.45 -9.75 10.68
CA TRP A 215 8.34 -11.08 10.09
C TRP A 215 7.31 -11.86 10.89
N VAL A 216 6.19 -12.19 10.25
CA VAL A 216 4.98 -12.68 10.93
C VAL A 216 4.29 -13.76 10.09
N PRO A 217 3.82 -14.87 10.68
CA PRO A 217 3.01 -15.85 9.96
C PRO A 217 1.72 -15.23 9.43
N LEU A 218 1.30 -15.59 8.22
CA LEU A 218 0.12 -15.08 7.51
C LEU A 218 -1.14 -15.04 8.39
N GLU A 219 -1.50 -16.12 9.06
CA GLU A 219 -2.70 -16.19 9.90
C GLU A 219 -2.60 -15.26 11.12
N THR A 220 -1.39 -15.04 11.66
CA THR A 220 -1.15 -14.07 12.73
C THR A 220 -1.25 -12.64 12.22
N TYR A 221 -0.76 -12.38 11.00
CA TYR A 221 -0.89 -11.09 10.33
C TYR A 221 -2.36 -10.68 10.15
N LEU A 222 -3.21 -11.62 9.72
CA LEU A 222 -4.64 -11.38 9.53
C LEU A 222 -5.36 -10.91 10.81
N ARG A 223 -4.92 -11.36 11.98
CA ARG A 223 -5.47 -10.89 13.27
C ARG A 223 -5.23 -9.40 13.48
N GLY A 224 -4.16 -8.86 12.91
CA GLY A 224 -3.83 -7.44 12.92
C GLY A 224 -4.40 -6.62 11.78
N VAL A 225 -5.00 -7.26 10.77
CA VAL A 225 -5.58 -6.61 9.59
C VAL A 225 -7.10 -6.59 9.68
N VAL A 226 -7.73 -7.77 9.81
CA VAL A 226 -9.18 -7.93 9.67
C VAL A 226 -9.98 -7.00 10.61
N PRO A 227 -9.67 -6.89 11.92
CA PRO A 227 -10.42 -6.00 12.81
C PRO A 227 -10.33 -4.51 12.42
N HIS A 228 -9.22 -4.10 11.81
CA HIS A 228 -8.94 -2.70 11.45
C HIS A 228 -9.40 -2.34 10.04
N GLU A 229 -9.60 -3.33 9.18
CA GLU A 229 -10.10 -3.13 7.82
C GLU A 229 -11.62 -3.05 7.76
N ILE A 230 -12.32 -4.05 8.29
CA ILE A 230 -13.78 -4.12 8.17
C ILE A 230 -14.51 -3.59 9.40
N GLY A 231 -13.82 -3.39 10.53
CA GLY A 231 -14.37 -2.89 11.78
C GLY A 231 -15.07 -3.95 12.64
N SER A 232 -15.26 -3.62 13.92
CA SER A 232 -15.74 -4.56 14.95
C SER A 232 -17.24 -4.91 14.85
N GLN A 233 -18.04 -4.11 14.13
CA GLN A 233 -19.50 -4.29 13.99
C GLN A 233 -19.88 -5.14 12.77
N ALA A 234 -18.89 -5.67 12.05
CA ALA A 234 -19.10 -6.46 10.86
C ALA A 234 -19.82 -7.79 11.17
N PRO A 235 -20.90 -8.13 10.44
CA PRO A 235 -21.52 -9.44 10.53
C PRO A 235 -20.53 -10.56 10.20
N PHE A 236 -20.69 -11.73 10.80
CA PHE A 236 -19.66 -12.77 10.79
C PHE A 236 -19.27 -13.24 9.39
N ALA A 237 -20.24 -13.40 8.48
CA ALA A 237 -19.98 -13.75 7.09
C ALA A 237 -19.18 -12.68 6.33
N ALA A 238 -19.40 -11.39 6.62
CA ALA A 238 -18.60 -10.30 6.05
C ALA A 238 -17.15 -10.33 6.58
N VAL A 239 -16.96 -10.62 7.87
CA VAL A 239 -15.62 -10.81 8.46
C VAL A 239 -14.88 -12.00 7.82
N GLN A 240 -15.58 -13.10 7.57
CA GLN A 240 -15.03 -14.26 6.87
C GLN A 240 -14.61 -13.91 5.43
N ALA A 241 -15.44 -13.18 4.69
CA ALA A 241 -15.11 -12.70 3.35
C ALA A 241 -13.88 -11.77 3.38
N GLN A 242 -13.83 -10.82 4.32
CA GLN A 242 -12.68 -9.94 4.51
C GLN A 242 -11.40 -10.71 4.85
N ALA A 243 -11.46 -11.76 5.68
CA ALA A 243 -10.30 -12.57 6.02
C ALA A 243 -9.73 -13.29 4.79
N ILE A 244 -10.59 -13.84 3.92
CA ILE A 244 -10.19 -14.49 2.67
C ILE A 244 -9.55 -13.49 1.70
N LEU A 245 -10.16 -12.30 1.55
CA LEU A 245 -9.61 -11.25 0.69
C LEU A 245 -8.29 -10.72 1.22
N ALA A 246 -8.18 -10.46 2.52
CA ALA A 246 -6.94 -10.00 3.12
C ALA A 246 -5.82 -11.03 2.97
N ARG A 247 -6.14 -12.32 3.10
CA ARG A 247 -5.19 -13.42 2.85
C ARG A 247 -4.72 -13.44 1.40
N SER A 248 -5.67 -13.37 0.47
CA SER A 248 -5.41 -13.40 -0.97
C SER A 248 -4.57 -12.19 -1.40
N TYR A 249 -4.92 -11.00 -0.92
CA TYR A 249 -4.19 -9.76 -1.18
C TYR A 249 -2.74 -9.84 -0.70
N ALA A 250 -2.53 -10.26 0.56
CA ALA A 250 -1.21 -10.32 1.15
C ALA A 250 -0.27 -11.25 0.38
N LEU A 251 -0.80 -12.35 -0.18
CA LEU A 251 -0.04 -13.30 -0.96
C LEU A 251 0.22 -12.84 -2.39
N ALA A 252 -0.76 -12.20 -3.05
CA ALA A 252 -0.63 -11.68 -4.41
C ALA A 252 0.23 -10.41 -4.52
N SER A 253 0.46 -9.71 -3.39
CA SER A 253 1.07 -8.37 -3.38
C SER A 253 2.49 -8.32 -2.76
N ARG A 254 3.17 -9.46 -2.59
CA ARG A 254 4.47 -9.56 -1.87
C ARG A 254 5.63 -8.81 -2.55
N GLN A 255 5.47 -8.40 -3.79
CA GLN A 255 6.48 -7.75 -4.63
C GLN A 255 6.55 -6.22 -4.44
N ARG A 256 5.70 -5.64 -3.60
CA ARG A 256 5.52 -4.18 -3.54
C ARG A 256 6.75 -3.41 -3.06
N PHE A 257 7.57 -3.98 -2.19
CA PHE A 257 8.71 -3.30 -1.56
C PHE A 257 10.04 -4.05 -1.71
N VAL A 258 10.21 -4.77 -2.83
CA VAL A 258 11.43 -5.54 -3.14
C VAL A 258 12.68 -4.66 -3.04
N ALA A 259 12.61 -3.42 -3.53
CA ALA A 259 13.72 -2.47 -3.51
C ALA A 259 14.20 -2.09 -2.08
N ASP A 260 13.35 -2.29 -1.07
CA ASP A 260 13.60 -2.04 0.36
C ASP A 260 13.77 -3.33 1.19
N ASN A 261 13.81 -4.50 0.52
CA ASN A 261 13.97 -5.82 1.11
C ASN A 261 12.85 -6.24 2.07
N TYR A 262 11.59 -5.92 1.76
CA TYR A 262 10.40 -6.48 2.42
C TYR A 262 9.23 -6.58 1.44
N GLU A 263 8.06 -7.01 1.91
CA GLU A 263 6.96 -7.42 1.02
C GLU A 263 5.79 -6.42 1.01
N LEU A 264 5.28 -6.07 2.19
CA LEU A 264 4.08 -5.25 2.34
C LEU A 264 4.29 -4.18 3.41
N CYS A 265 3.51 -3.11 3.34
CA CYS A 265 3.47 -2.04 4.32
C CYS A 265 2.31 -2.20 5.31
N ALA A 266 2.40 -1.56 6.47
CA ALA A 266 1.36 -1.59 7.50
C ALA A 266 0.28 -0.49 7.37
N THR A 267 0.21 0.18 6.22
CA THR A 267 -0.67 1.34 5.97
C THR A 267 -1.67 1.04 4.86
N THR A 268 -2.58 1.99 4.59
CA THR A 268 -3.59 1.90 3.52
C THR A 268 -3.01 1.81 2.11
N GLN A 269 -1.71 2.02 1.93
CA GLN A 269 -1.03 1.70 0.67
C GLN A 269 -1.04 0.19 0.40
N CYS A 270 -1.18 -0.62 1.45
CA CYS A 270 -1.30 -2.07 1.41
C CYS A 270 -2.56 -2.49 2.16
N GLN A 271 -2.43 -2.81 3.45
CA GLN A 271 -3.54 -3.07 4.37
C GLN A 271 -3.21 -2.47 5.72
N VAL A 272 -4.24 -2.04 6.45
CA VAL A 272 -4.10 -1.48 7.79
C VAL A 272 -3.72 -2.59 8.77
N TYR A 273 -2.42 -2.73 9.03
CA TYR A 273 -1.88 -3.73 9.95
C TYR A 273 -1.42 -3.09 11.26
N ARG A 274 -2.02 -3.50 12.38
CA ARG A 274 -1.69 -2.96 13.72
C ARG A 274 -1.05 -3.97 14.67
N GLY A 275 -0.39 -5.00 14.15
CA GLY A 275 0.17 -6.05 15.00
C GLY A 275 -0.94 -6.84 15.70
N LEU A 276 -0.82 -7.03 17.02
CA LEU A 276 -1.84 -7.72 17.82
C LEU A 276 -2.73 -6.74 18.61
N GLU A 277 -2.61 -5.43 18.36
CA GLU A 277 -3.51 -4.41 18.92
C GLU A 277 -4.92 -4.58 18.34
N GLY A 278 -5.94 -4.61 19.22
CA GLY A 278 -7.33 -4.72 18.80
C GLY A 278 -7.74 -6.10 18.25
N THR A 279 -6.93 -7.13 18.47
CA THR A 279 -7.33 -8.52 18.19
C THR A 279 -8.55 -8.90 19.02
N SER A 280 -9.44 -9.74 18.46
CA SER A 280 -10.67 -10.14 19.14
C SER A 280 -10.99 -11.61 18.86
N ALA A 281 -11.59 -12.31 19.83
CA ALA A 281 -12.01 -13.69 19.67
C ALA A 281 -13.02 -13.88 18.52
N TYR A 282 -13.87 -12.88 18.26
CA TYR A 282 -14.86 -12.92 17.19
C TYR A 282 -14.21 -12.93 15.79
N THR A 283 -13.27 -12.03 15.56
CA THR A 283 -12.51 -11.98 14.29
C THR A 283 -11.55 -13.16 14.17
N ASP A 284 -10.92 -13.58 15.26
CA ASP A 284 -10.03 -14.75 15.28
C ASP A 284 -10.78 -16.03 14.90
N ARG A 285 -12.04 -16.17 15.34
CA ARG A 285 -12.91 -17.29 14.93
C ARG A 285 -13.21 -17.26 13.43
N ALA A 286 -13.47 -16.09 12.84
CA ALA A 286 -13.71 -15.96 11.41
C ALA A 286 -12.45 -16.30 10.58
N ILE A 287 -11.28 -15.81 11.00
CA ILE A 287 -9.97 -16.14 10.41
C ILE A 287 -9.73 -17.64 10.48
N ALA A 288 -9.92 -18.27 11.65
CA ALA A 288 -9.73 -19.70 11.84
C ALA A 288 -10.71 -20.54 10.99
N SER A 289 -11.99 -20.14 10.91
CA SER A 289 -13.00 -20.85 10.10
C SER A 289 -12.75 -20.76 8.59
N THR A 290 -11.92 -19.81 8.15
CA THR A 290 -11.56 -19.60 6.73
C THR A 290 -10.07 -19.85 6.50
N ARG A 291 -9.41 -20.56 7.42
CA ARG A 291 -7.96 -20.79 7.39
C ARG A 291 -7.53 -21.35 6.04
N GLY A 292 -6.51 -20.73 5.46
CA GLY A 292 -5.94 -21.15 4.19
C GLY A 292 -6.87 -21.00 2.98
N LEU A 293 -8.08 -20.43 3.11
CA LEU A 293 -8.92 -20.15 1.94
C LEU A 293 -8.49 -18.83 1.27
N VAL A 294 -8.37 -18.88 -0.05
CA VAL A 294 -8.04 -17.76 -0.94
C VAL A 294 -8.96 -17.74 -2.16
N LEU A 295 -9.06 -16.58 -2.81
CA LEU A 295 -9.69 -16.46 -4.12
C LEU A 295 -8.66 -16.60 -5.23
N THR A 296 -9.03 -17.36 -6.26
CA THR A 296 -8.19 -17.64 -7.41
C THR A 296 -8.92 -17.39 -8.73
N HIS A 297 -8.17 -17.06 -9.77
CA HIS A 297 -8.63 -17.02 -11.15
C HIS A 297 -7.60 -17.76 -12.01
N GLN A 298 -8.04 -18.73 -12.80
CA GLN A 298 -7.15 -19.57 -13.62
C GLN A 298 -5.98 -20.18 -12.82
N GLY A 299 -6.24 -20.60 -11.57
CA GLY A 299 -5.25 -21.22 -10.68
C GLY A 299 -4.25 -20.26 -10.03
N GLN A 300 -4.32 -18.96 -10.32
CA GLN A 300 -3.52 -17.93 -9.68
C GLN A 300 -4.32 -17.20 -8.60
N ILE A 301 -3.69 -16.84 -7.49
CA ILE A 301 -4.33 -16.00 -6.46
C ILE A 301 -4.63 -14.63 -7.08
N ILE A 302 -5.84 -14.11 -6.86
CA ILE A 302 -6.27 -12.86 -7.47
C ILE A 302 -5.67 -11.62 -6.79
N ASP A 303 -5.67 -10.50 -7.52
CA ASP A 303 -5.58 -9.15 -6.94
C ASP A 303 -6.86 -8.87 -6.12
N ALA A 304 -6.89 -9.29 -4.86
CA ALA A 304 -8.08 -9.27 -4.00
C ALA A 304 -8.37 -7.87 -3.41
N LEU A 305 -8.64 -6.89 -4.27
CA LEU A 305 -8.89 -5.51 -3.90
C LEU A 305 -10.28 -5.35 -3.26
N TYR A 306 -10.39 -4.49 -2.25
CA TYR A 306 -11.65 -4.15 -1.58
C TYR A 306 -11.62 -2.68 -1.13
N SER A 307 -12.78 -2.06 -0.93
CA SER A 307 -12.87 -0.67 -0.49
C SER A 307 -14.04 -0.45 0.47
N SER A 308 -14.05 0.67 1.18
CA SER A 308 -15.08 0.96 2.18
C SER A 308 -16.48 1.02 1.58
N THR A 309 -16.66 1.87 0.56
CA THR A 309 -17.96 2.11 -0.08
C THR A 309 -17.72 2.40 -1.56
N THR A 310 -18.44 1.70 -2.44
CA THR A 310 -18.31 1.79 -3.90
C THR A 310 -19.16 2.91 -4.49
N GLY A 311 -20.21 3.33 -3.80
CA GLY A 311 -21.17 4.32 -4.27
C GLY A 311 -22.31 3.72 -5.10
N GLY A 312 -22.58 2.42 -4.95
CA GLY A 312 -23.71 1.70 -5.58
C GLY A 312 -23.36 0.89 -6.82
N ILE A 313 -22.11 0.94 -7.27
CA ILE A 313 -21.56 0.14 -8.36
C ILE A 313 -20.07 -0.01 -8.12
N THR A 314 -19.46 -1.18 -8.29
CA THR A 314 -18.00 -1.33 -8.26
C THR A 314 -17.36 -0.81 -9.56
N ALA A 315 -16.06 -0.53 -9.54
CA ALA A 315 -15.29 -0.13 -10.71
C ALA A 315 -14.60 -1.34 -11.37
N ASN A 316 -14.39 -1.26 -12.68
CA ASN A 316 -13.39 -2.11 -13.33
C ASN A 316 -11.99 -1.69 -12.89
N TYR A 317 -11.02 -2.61 -12.93
CA TYR A 317 -9.63 -2.27 -12.64
C TYR A 317 -9.11 -1.10 -13.51
N HIS A 318 -9.42 -1.12 -14.81
CA HIS A 318 -8.94 -0.11 -15.78
C HIS A 318 -9.61 1.25 -15.67
N ASP A 319 -10.67 1.36 -14.87
CA ASP A 319 -11.31 2.65 -14.61
C ASP A 319 -10.38 3.55 -13.78
N LEU A 320 -9.47 2.95 -12.97
CA LEU A 320 -8.56 3.66 -12.08
C LEU A 320 -7.08 3.45 -12.38
N TRP A 321 -6.71 2.27 -12.90
CA TRP A 321 -5.30 1.90 -13.02
C TRP A 321 -4.93 1.39 -14.41
N ASP A 322 -3.66 1.52 -14.72
CA ASP A 322 -3.03 0.91 -15.88
C ASP A 322 -2.55 -0.52 -15.57
N GLY A 323 -2.15 -1.25 -16.61
CA GLY A 323 -1.48 -2.55 -16.49
C GLY A 323 -2.22 -3.67 -17.21
N ALA A 324 -2.02 -4.91 -16.76
CA ALA A 324 -2.70 -6.07 -17.33
C ALA A 324 -4.21 -6.07 -17.02
N THR A 325 -5.01 -6.75 -17.82
CA THR A 325 -6.43 -6.93 -17.51
C THR A 325 -6.61 -7.87 -16.31
N ARG A 326 -7.56 -7.54 -15.42
CA ARG A 326 -8.00 -8.40 -14.32
C ARG A 326 -9.46 -8.78 -14.57
N PRO A 327 -9.76 -9.90 -15.26
CA PRO A 327 -11.13 -10.24 -15.67
C PRO A 327 -12.11 -10.41 -14.51
N TYR A 328 -11.60 -10.70 -13.31
CA TYR A 328 -12.39 -10.83 -12.08
C TYR A 328 -12.65 -9.50 -11.34
N LEU A 329 -12.03 -8.40 -11.75
CA LEU A 329 -12.24 -7.06 -11.19
C LEU A 329 -13.08 -6.22 -12.15
N LYS A 330 -14.37 -6.54 -12.20
CA LYS A 330 -15.38 -5.90 -13.06
C LYS A 330 -16.34 -5.03 -12.28
N SER A 331 -16.99 -4.10 -12.97
CA SER A 331 -18.09 -3.32 -12.43
C SER A 331 -19.33 -4.18 -12.20
N VAL A 332 -19.81 -4.22 -10.95
CA VAL A 332 -21.00 -4.92 -10.47
C VAL A 332 -21.87 -3.91 -9.75
N TRP A 333 -23.17 -3.91 -10.04
CA TRP A 333 -24.13 -3.07 -9.33
C TRP A 333 -24.33 -3.57 -7.91
N ASP A 334 -24.08 -2.72 -6.92
CA ASP A 334 -24.28 -3.06 -5.51
C ASP A 334 -25.74 -2.82 -5.08
N ALA A 335 -26.68 -3.36 -5.88
CA ALA A 335 -28.12 -3.11 -5.80
C ALA A 335 -28.96 -4.29 -6.36
N PRO A 336 -30.03 -4.70 -5.68
CA PRO A 336 -31.05 -5.60 -6.23
C PRO A 336 -32.42 -4.88 -6.44
N PRO A 337 -32.94 -4.74 -7.67
CA PRO A 337 -32.27 -4.98 -8.96
C PRO A 337 -31.29 -3.84 -9.34
N PRO A 338 -30.42 -4.04 -10.34
CA PRO A 338 -29.64 -2.96 -10.93
C PRO A 338 -30.52 -1.82 -11.45
N PRO A 339 -30.04 -0.56 -11.42
CA PRO A 339 -30.78 0.56 -11.98
C PRO A 339 -30.98 0.41 -13.50
N PRO A 340 -32.04 1.04 -14.07
CA PRO A 340 -32.34 0.94 -15.50
C PRO A 340 -31.20 1.46 -16.38
N GLN A 341 -30.57 2.56 -15.94
CA GLN A 341 -29.44 3.16 -16.64
C GLN A 341 -28.15 2.42 -16.29
N ARG A 342 -27.60 1.68 -17.27
CA ARG A 342 -26.42 0.83 -17.05
C ARG A 342 -25.09 1.47 -17.43
N ASP A 343 -25.11 2.42 -18.36
CA ASP A 343 -23.92 3.17 -18.75
C ASP A 343 -23.93 4.54 -18.08
N LEU A 344 -22.95 4.76 -17.20
CA LEU A 344 -22.75 5.99 -16.46
C LEU A 344 -21.65 6.88 -17.07
N SER A 345 -21.17 6.59 -18.28
CA SER A 345 -20.20 7.45 -18.97
C SER A 345 -20.80 8.79 -19.41
N ASP A 346 -22.11 8.83 -19.68
CA ASP A 346 -22.87 10.06 -19.94
C ASP A 346 -23.15 10.82 -18.64
N GLU A 347 -22.94 12.14 -18.68
CA GLU A 347 -23.02 13.02 -17.51
C GLU A 347 -24.45 13.14 -16.96
N ALA A 348 -25.48 13.23 -17.81
CA ALA A 348 -26.87 13.36 -17.37
C ALA A 348 -27.36 12.05 -16.72
N ASN A 349 -26.97 10.91 -17.28
CA ASN A 349 -27.18 9.58 -16.70
C ASN A 349 -26.50 9.46 -15.33
N PHE A 350 -25.25 9.91 -15.23
CA PHE A 350 -24.49 9.88 -13.99
C PHE A 350 -25.12 10.75 -12.89
N GLN A 351 -25.55 11.97 -13.20
CA GLN A 351 -26.21 12.86 -12.24
C GLN A 351 -27.51 12.27 -11.70
N ARG A 352 -28.34 11.66 -12.57
CA ARG A 352 -29.54 10.91 -12.13
C ARG A 352 -29.19 9.77 -11.19
N PHE A 353 -28.12 9.02 -11.49
CA PHE A 353 -27.65 7.92 -10.64
C PHE A 353 -27.17 8.40 -9.27
N ILE A 354 -26.38 9.48 -9.21
CA ILE A 354 -25.90 10.06 -7.95
C ILE A 354 -27.06 10.63 -7.11
N ALA A 355 -28.15 11.07 -7.74
CA ALA A 355 -29.34 11.52 -7.03
C ALA A 355 -30.09 10.38 -6.30
N LEU A 356 -29.96 9.13 -6.75
CA LEU A 356 -30.56 7.97 -6.07
C LEU A 356 -29.89 7.74 -4.71
N ARG A 357 -30.71 7.70 -3.65
CA ARG A 357 -30.25 7.46 -2.27
C ARG A 357 -30.66 6.10 -1.70
N GLN A 358 -31.56 5.40 -2.38
CA GLN A 358 -32.17 4.15 -1.91
C GLN A 358 -32.02 3.02 -2.91
N GLY A 359 -32.17 1.78 -2.46
CA GLY A 359 -32.15 0.57 -3.31
C GLY A 359 -30.76 -0.05 -3.50
N PHE A 360 -29.79 0.36 -2.69
CA PHE A 360 -28.41 -0.13 -2.72
C PHE A 360 -28.07 -0.86 -1.43
N HIS A 361 -27.12 -1.78 -1.46
CA HIS A 361 -26.62 -2.42 -0.25
C HIS A 361 -25.87 -1.45 0.68
N GLU A 362 -25.42 -0.33 0.12
CA GLU A 362 -24.66 0.72 0.81
C GLU A 362 -25.55 1.87 1.29
N GLU A 363 -26.87 1.78 1.09
CA GLU A 363 -27.83 2.79 1.56
C GLU A 363 -27.66 3.06 3.07
N GLY A 364 -27.79 4.34 3.45
CA GLY A 364 -27.71 4.78 4.85
C GLY A 364 -26.28 5.01 5.37
N TRP A 365 -25.24 4.52 4.68
CA TRP A 365 -23.86 4.82 5.06
C TRP A 365 -23.46 6.26 4.67
N SER A 366 -22.77 6.97 5.56
CA SER A 366 -22.39 8.38 5.38
C SER A 366 -21.57 8.65 4.13
N HIS A 367 -20.80 7.67 3.67
CA HIS A 367 -19.95 7.77 2.48
C HIS A 367 -20.67 7.35 1.20
N PHE A 368 -21.88 6.80 1.26
CA PHE A 368 -22.60 6.34 0.07
C PHE A 368 -22.91 7.48 -0.90
N ARG A 369 -23.28 8.66 -0.38
CA ARG A 369 -23.47 9.90 -1.13
C ARG A 369 -22.88 11.07 -0.36
N TRP A 370 -22.05 11.86 -1.02
CA TRP A 370 -21.39 13.01 -0.42
C TRP A 370 -21.41 14.22 -1.35
N GLN A 371 -21.28 15.39 -0.73
CA GLN A 371 -21.12 16.66 -1.40
C GLN A 371 -20.01 17.43 -0.69
N LYS A 372 -19.06 17.96 -1.45
CA LYS A 372 -17.98 18.81 -0.93
C LYS A 372 -17.77 19.99 -1.87
N GLU A 373 -17.29 21.09 -1.32
CA GLU A 373 -17.05 22.32 -2.08
C GLU A 373 -15.59 22.69 -1.95
N SER A 374 -15.02 23.25 -3.02
CA SER A 374 -13.65 23.75 -3.04
C SER A 374 -13.63 25.09 -3.75
N SER A 375 -13.00 26.10 -3.15
CA SER A 375 -12.75 27.38 -3.81
C SER A 375 -11.68 27.22 -4.90
N LEU A 376 -11.60 28.17 -5.84
CA LEU A 376 -10.51 28.18 -6.83
C LEU A 376 -9.13 28.27 -6.18
N ASP A 377 -8.99 28.99 -5.06
CA ASP A 377 -7.72 29.08 -4.34
C ASP A 377 -7.30 27.74 -3.69
N GLU A 378 -8.26 26.99 -3.14
CA GLU A 378 -7.99 25.65 -2.59
C GLU A 378 -7.61 24.65 -3.70
N ILE A 379 -8.31 24.69 -4.84
CA ILE A 379 -7.97 23.89 -6.01
C ILE A 379 -6.56 24.23 -6.51
N ARG A 380 -6.24 25.52 -6.63
CA ARG A 380 -4.91 25.99 -7.04
C ARG A 380 -3.81 25.48 -6.11
N LYS A 381 -4.02 25.57 -4.78
CA LYS A 381 -3.05 25.11 -3.78
C LYS A 381 -2.82 23.60 -3.86
N THR A 382 -3.90 22.82 -3.88
CA THR A 382 -3.83 21.35 -3.93
C THR A 382 -3.24 20.84 -5.24
N LEU A 383 -3.65 21.41 -6.37
CA LEU A 383 -3.07 21.12 -7.68
C LEU A 383 -1.59 21.48 -7.74
N GLY A 384 -1.20 22.65 -7.22
CA GLY A 384 0.20 23.08 -7.17
C GLY A 384 1.08 22.12 -6.38
N ALA A 385 0.62 21.68 -5.20
CA ALA A 385 1.32 20.68 -4.40
C ALA A 385 1.42 19.33 -5.13
N PHE A 386 0.32 18.89 -5.76
CA PHE A 386 0.29 17.68 -6.58
C PHE A 386 1.30 17.71 -7.73
N LEU A 387 1.35 18.80 -8.50
CA LEU A 387 2.26 18.95 -9.65
C LEU A 387 3.73 18.84 -9.20
N GLN A 388 4.09 19.53 -8.12
CA GLN A 388 5.43 19.45 -7.55
C GLN A 388 5.79 18.02 -7.12
N MET A 389 4.89 17.33 -6.41
CA MET A 389 5.12 15.94 -5.97
C MET A 389 5.16 14.93 -7.13
N SER A 390 4.55 15.27 -8.26
CA SER A 390 4.50 14.43 -9.47
C SER A 390 5.68 14.66 -10.42
N GLY A 391 6.65 15.49 -10.01
CA GLY A 391 7.86 15.78 -10.77
C GLY A 391 7.70 16.89 -11.81
N ASP A 392 6.62 17.67 -11.76
CA ASP A 392 6.50 18.85 -12.62
C ASP A 392 7.47 19.95 -12.14
N ARG A 393 8.30 20.43 -13.06
CA ARG A 393 9.31 21.46 -12.81
C ARG A 393 8.84 22.88 -13.12
N GLN A 394 7.66 23.03 -13.70
CA GLN A 394 7.09 24.34 -13.98
C GLN A 394 6.56 24.98 -12.69
N PRO A 395 6.55 26.32 -12.58
CA PRO A 395 5.90 27.00 -11.48
C PRO A 395 4.43 26.57 -11.33
N PRO A 396 3.93 26.38 -10.09
CA PRO A 396 2.51 26.13 -9.87
C PRO A 396 1.64 27.22 -10.49
N PRO A 397 0.44 26.88 -11.00
CA PRO A 397 -0.46 27.86 -11.59
C PRO A 397 -0.86 28.93 -10.56
N ARG A 398 -0.96 30.16 -11.04
CA ARG A 398 -1.42 31.32 -10.25
C ARG A 398 -2.93 31.44 -10.30
N GLU A 399 -3.57 30.96 -11.37
CA GLU A 399 -5.00 31.06 -11.59
C GLU A 399 -5.57 29.74 -12.12
N ILE A 400 -6.80 29.45 -11.72
CA ILE A 400 -7.59 28.34 -12.25
C ILE A 400 -8.78 28.95 -12.98
N ARG A 401 -8.86 28.74 -14.30
CA ARG A 401 -9.94 29.28 -15.14
C ARG A 401 -11.13 28.33 -15.20
N SER A 402 -10.88 27.03 -15.38
CA SER A 402 -11.95 26.03 -15.45
C SER A 402 -11.46 24.63 -15.08
N LEU A 403 -12.40 23.79 -14.62
CA LEU A 403 -12.24 22.35 -14.46
C LEU A 403 -13.34 21.66 -15.27
N GLN A 404 -12.93 20.73 -16.13
CA GLN A 404 -13.86 19.96 -16.95
C GLN A 404 -13.54 18.47 -16.88
N ILE A 405 -14.55 17.65 -16.56
CA ILE A 405 -14.45 16.20 -16.73
C ILE A 405 -14.48 15.90 -18.22
N THR A 406 -13.38 15.37 -18.75
CA THR A 406 -13.23 15.09 -20.19
C THR A 406 -13.43 13.61 -20.51
N LYS A 407 -13.31 12.73 -19.52
CA LYS A 407 -13.53 11.29 -19.70
C LYS A 407 -14.11 10.65 -18.45
N ARG A 408 -15.12 9.79 -18.65
CA ARG A 408 -15.79 9.02 -17.61
C ARG A 408 -15.96 7.57 -18.06
N ALA A 409 -15.69 6.63 -17.15
CA ALA A 409 -15.88 5.21 -17.40
C ALA A 409 -17.37 4.83 -17.37
N PRO A 410 -17.79 3.70 -17.98
CA PRO A 410 -19.17 3.20 -17.88
C PRO A 410 -19.66 2.94 -16.45
N SER A 411 -18.73 2.70 -15.52
CA SER A 411 -18.99 2.57 -14.08
C SER A 411 -19.18 3.94 -13.38
N GLY A 412 -19.08 5.06 -14.11
CA GLY A 412 -19.26 6.42 -13.62
C GLY A 412 -17.99 7.06 -13.06
N ARG A 413 -16.84 6.37 -13.07
CA ARG A 413 -15.58 6.89 -12.53
C ARG A 413 -15.00 7.93 -13.47
N VAL A 414 -14.63 9.09 -12.94
CA VAL A 414 -13.89 10.10 -13.67
C VAL A 414 -12.51 9.55 -14.02
N GLN A 415 -12.19 9.52 -15.31
CA GLN A 415 -10.91 9.04 -15.83
C GLN A 415 -9.97 10.17 -16.24
N ALA A 416 -10.50 11.35 -16.59
CA ALA A 416 -9.68 12.51 -16.91
C ALA A 416 -10.41 13.83 -16.57
N ILE A 417 -9.65 14.78 -16.04
CA ILE A 417 -10.06 16.17 -15.85
C ILE A 417 -9.08 17.08 -16.57
N ALA A 418 -9.60 17.96 -17.42
CA ALA A 418 -8.87 19.10 -17.93
C ALA A 418 -8.97 20.26 -16.93
N VAL A 419 -7.82 20.83 -16.58
CA VAL A 419 -7.71 22.03 -15.76
C VAL A 419 -7.09 23.13 -16.60
N GLU A 420 -7.88 24.14 -16.95
CA GLU A 420 -7.40 25.31 -17.66
C GLU A 420 -6.81 26.31 -16.66
N THR A 421 -5.55 26.67 -16.86
CA THR A 421 -4.84 27.67 -16.06
C THR A 421 -4.55 28.91 -16.91
N GLU A 422 -3.86 29.89 -16.34
CA GLU A 422 -3.45 31.08 -17.07
C GLU A 422 -2.48 30.79 -18.23
N ASN A 423 -1.69 29.70 -18.14
CA ASN A 423 -0.58 29.42 -19.06
C ASN A 423 -0.75 28.13 -19.87
N ARG A 424 -1.49 27.14 -19.37
CA ARG A 424 -1.64 25.83 -20.04
C ARG A 424 -2.87 25.06 -19.57
N THR A 425 -3.28 24.08 -20.36
CA THR A 425 -4.27 23.08 -19.96
C THR A 425 -3.57 21.84 -19.42
N LEU A 426 -3.87 21.46 -18.18
CA LEU A 426 -3.37 20.26 -17.53
C LEU A 426 -4.40 19.15 -17.65
N THR A 427 -3.98 17.94 -18.02
CA THR A 427 -4.84 16.75 -17.92
C THR A 427 -4.43 15.93 -16.70
N ILE A 428 -5.35 15.73 -15.77
CA ILE A 428 -5.17 14.90 -14.58
C ILE A 428 -5.99 13.63 -14.76
N GLU A 429 -5.34 12.48 -14.68
CA GLU A 429 -5.95 11.21 -15.06
C GLU A 429 -6.15 10.27 -13.87
N LYS A 430 -7.26 9.55 -13.90
CA LYS A 430 -7.57 8.41 -13.04
C LYS A 430 -7.30 8.68 -11.55
N ASP A 431 -6.58 7.80 -10.86
CA ASP A 431 -6.39 7.90 -9.41
C ASP A 431 -5.57 9.14 -8.99
N GLU A 432 -4.80 9.75 -9.88
CA GLU A 432 -4.08 11.01 -9.61
C GLU A 432 -5.02 12.18 -9.29
N ILE A 433 -6.27 12.12 -9.77
CA ILE A 433 -7.32 13.11 -9.47
C ILE A 433 -7.56 13.24 -7.96
N ILE A 434 -7.41 12.14 -7.20
CA ILE A 434 -7.62 12.16 -5.74
C ILE A 434 -6.51 12.92 -5.00
N ASP A 435 -5.28 12.92 -5.53
CA ASP A 435 -4.17 13.67 -4.95
C ASP A 435 -4.14 15.11 -5.48
N ALA A 436 -4.64 15.35 -6.69
CA ALA A 436 -4.73 16.68 -7.30
C ALA A 436 -5.79 17.57 -6.65
N PHE A 437 -6.87 16.99 -6.11
CA PHE A 437 -7.98 17.73 -5.51
C PHE A 437 -8.36 17.15 -4.14
N ALA A 438 -8.42 17.98 -3.10
CA ALA A 438 -8.74 17.53 -1.74
C ALA A 438 -10.24 17.18 -1.53
N ALA A 439 -11.13 17.75 -2.34
CA ALA A 439 -12.57 17.56 -2.20
C ALA A 439 -13.04 16.11 -2.45
N PRO A 440 -12.79 15.47 -3.61
CA PRO A 440 -13.38 14.16 -3.90
C PRO A 440 -12.94 13.05 -2.93
N ASN A 441 -13.90 12.26 -2.42
CA ASN A 441 -13.62 11.06 -1.60
C ASN A 441 -13.34 9.80 -2.43
N SER A 442 -13.72 9.84 -3.71
CA SER A 442 -13.63 8.76 -4.69
C SER A 442 -13.61 9.38 -6.09
N LEU A 443 -13.39 8.58 -7.13
CA LEU A 443 -13.52 9.02 -8.52
C LEU A 443 -14.96 9.01 -9.04
N LEU A 444 -15.94 8.64 -8.21
CA LEU A 444 -17.35 8.57 -8.59
C LEU A 444 -18.02 9.91 -8.24
N PHE A 445 -17.78 10.95 -9.05
CA PHE A 445 -18.36 12.28 -8.83
C PHE A 445 -18.59 13.09 -10.12
N TYR A 446 -19.35 14.18 -9.99
CA TYR A 446 -19.48 15.23 -10.98
C TYR A 446 -19.23 16.61 -10.37
N LEU A 447 -19.03 17.60 -11.25
CA LEU A 447 -18.71 18.98 -10.90
C LEU A 447 -19.91 19.88 -11.15
N GLU A 448 -20.23 20.72 -10.17
CA GLU A 448 -21.14 21.86 -10.33
C GLU A 448 -20.34 23.15 -10.15
N PRO A 449 -20.24 24.03 -11.17
CA PRO A 449 -19.61 25.34 -11.02
C PRO A 449 -20.34 26.18 -9.96
N LYS A 450 -19.58 26.79 -9.05
CA LYS A 450 -20.10 27.76 -8.10
C LYS A 450 -19.86 29.17 -8.63
N MET A 451 -20.93 29.85 -9.02
CA MET A 451 -20.88 31.20 -9.59
C MET A 451 -21.29 32.25 -8.55
N SER A 452 -20.67 33.43 -8.62
CA SER A 452 -21.13 34.67 -7.99
C SER A 452 -21.30 35.71 -9.10
N GLY A 453 -22.52 35.89 -9.58
CA GLY A 453 -22.78 36.60 -10.83
C GLY A 453 -22.08 35.90 -12.01
N PRO A 454 -21.33 36.60 -12.87
CA PRO A 454 -20.59 35.99 -13.97
C PRO A 454 -19.26 35.35 -13.52
N THR A 455 -18.86 35.51 -12.25
CA THR A 455 -17.54 35.10 -11.77
C THR A 455 -17.58 33.70 -11.16
N LEU A 456 -16.72 32.81 -11.66
CA LEU A 456 -16.50 31.49 -11.06
C LEU A 456 -15.77 31.63 -9.71
N GLN A 457 -16.33 31.05 -8.66
CA GLN A 457 -15.78 31.07 -7.30
C GLN A 457 -15.14 29.73 -6.89
N GLY A 458 -15.52 28.64 -7.57
CA GLY A 458 -15.04 27.30 -7.28
C GLY A 458 -15.98 26.24 -7.82
N TYR A 459 -15.90 25.04 -7.25
CA TYR A 459 -16.71 23.89 -7.67
C TYR A 459 -17.30 23.18 -6.46
N ARG A 460 -18.50 22.64 -6.66
CA ARG A 460 -19.09 21.65 -5.78
C ARG A 460 -18.94 20.27 -6.44
N PHE A 461 -18.29 19.38 -5.72
CA PHE A 461 -18.10 17.98 -6.06
C PHE A 461 -19.24 17.19 -5.44
N ARG A 462 -20.04 16.50 -6.26
CA ARG A 462 -21.11 15.61 -5.80
C ARG A 462 -20.83 14.20 -6.26
N GLY A 463 -20.81 13.27 -5.34
CA GLY A 463 -20.39 11.91 -5.64
C GLY A 463 -20.87 10.89 -4.63
N GLY A 464 -20.30 9.69 -4.74
CA GLY A 464 -20.58 8.58 -3.84
C GLY A 464 -19.36 7.71 -3.59
N GLY A 465 -19.43 6.90 -2.54
CA GLY A 465 -18.35 5.99 -2.17
C GLY A 465 -17.17 6.65 -1.44
N LEU A 466 -16.30 5.79 -0.92
CA LEU A 466 -15.05 6.10 -0.25
C LEU A 466 -14.02 5.00 -0.60
N GLY A 467 -12.92 5.42 -1.21
CA GLY A 467 -11.87 4.53 -1.73
C GLY A 467 -11.99 4.31 -3.23
N HIS A 468 -11.25 3.31 -3.74
CA HIS A 468 -11.15 3.05 -5.19
C HIS A 468 -12.40 2.42 -5.80
N GLY A 469 -13.23 1.72 -5.00
CA GLY A 469 -14.46 1.10 -5.48
C GLY A 469 -14.26 -0.16 -6.33
N VAL A 470 -13.05 -0.70 -6.42
CA VAL A 470 -12.73 -1.93 -7.16
C VAL A 470 -12.83 -3.15 -6.24
N GLY A 471 -13.49 -4.21 -6.70
CA GLY A 471 -13.73 -5.43 -5.93
C GLY A 471 -14.83 -5.26 -4.87
N MET A 472 -14.67 -5.87 -3.71
CA MET A 472 -15.71 -5.90 -2.68
C MET A 472 -15.95 -4.55 -2.01
N SER A 473 -17.23 -4.18 -1.86
CA SER A 473 -17.66 -3.16 -0.91
C SER A 473 -17.70 -3.72 0.51
N GLN A 474 -16.96 -3.13 1.44
CA GLN A 474 -17.06 -3.48 2.86
C GLN A 474 -18.47 -3.18 3.38
N THR A 475 -18.98 -1.98 3.14
CA THR A 475 -20.34 -1.59 3.59
C THR A 475 -21.45 -2.39 2.90
N GLY A 476 -21.31 -2.72 1.61
CA GLY A 476 -22.23 -3.59 0.90
C GLY A 476 -22.23 -5.02 1.45
N SER A 477 -21.05 -5.55 1.80
CA SER A 477 -20.91 -6.88 2.41
C SER A 477 -21.61 -6.99 3.78
N TYR A 478 -21.70 -5.90 4.56
CA TYR A 478 -22.48 -5.88 5.80
C TYR A 478 -23.96 -6.16 5.52
N THR A 479 -24.52 -5.47 4.53
CA THR A 479 -25.94 -5.60 4.20
C THR A 479 -26.24 -6.98 3.61
N LEU A 480 -25.38 -7.49 2.73
CA LEU A 480 -25.50 -8.85 2.20
C LEU A 480 -25.46 -9.90 3.33
N ALA A 481 -24.49 -9.81 4.24
CA ALA A 481 -24.39 -10.72 5.37
C ALA A 481 -25.61 -10.64 6.32
N ARG A 482 -26.13 -9.43 6.58
CA ARG A 482 -27.36 -9.23 7.37
C ARG A 482 -28.60 -9.82 6.68
N ARG A 483 -28.60 -9.91 5.36
CA ARG A 483 -29.63 -10.57 4.55
C ARG A 483 -29.44 -12.09 4.46
N GLY A 484 -28.48 -12.66 5.19
CA GLY A 484 -28.26 -14.10 5.28
C GLY A 484 -27.31 -14.67 4.22
N PHE A 485 -26.62 -13.83 3.44
CA PHE A 485 -25.62 -14.32 2.50
C PHE A 485 -24.42 -14.90 3.26
N SER A 486 -24.00 -16.09 2.83
CA SER A 486 -22.72 -16.68 3.26
C SER A 486 -21.54 -15.89 2.72
N PHE A 487 -20.36 -16.04 3.34
CA PHE A 487 -19.14 -15.41 2.84
C PHE A 487 -18.82 -15.81 1.39
N ALA A 488 -19.11 -17.05 1.01
CA ALA A 488 -18.91 -17.53 -0.36
C ALA A 488 -19.82 -16.78 -1.35
N GLN A 489 -21.09 -16.59 -1.02
CA GLN A 489 -22.02 -15.81 -1.86
C GLN A 489 -21.65 -14.32 -1.93
N ILE A 490 -21.15 -13.75 -0.84
CA ILE A 490 -20.64 -12.36 -0.83
C ILE A 490 -19.45 -12.24 -1.79
N LEU A 491 -18.48 -13.17 -1.72
CA LEU A 491 -17.33 -13.16 -2.60
C LEU A 491 -17.73 -13.39 -4.06
N ASP A 492 -18.62 -14.35 -4.33
CA ASP A 492 -19.13 -14.64 -5.67
C ASP A 492 -19.86 -13.44 -6.29
N PHE A 493 -20.60 -12.68 -5.47
CA PHE A 493 -21.27 -11.44 -5.89
C PHE A 493 -20.29 -10.38 -6.42
N TYR A 494 -19.17 -10.16 -5.72
CA TYR A 494 -18.20 -9.11 -6.10
C TYR A 494 -17.10 -9.61 -7.06
N TYR A 495 -16.86 -10.92 -7.14
CA TYR A 495 -15.77 -11.52 -7.92
C TYR A 495 -16.28 -12.71 -8.77
N THR A 496 -17.14 -12.40 -9.75
CA THR A 496 -17.95 -13.37 -10.52
C THR A 496 -17.19 -14.42 -11.34
N ASP A 497 -15.89 -14.22 -11.60
CA ASP A 497 -15.05 -15.17 -12.36
C ASP A 497 -13.97 -15.83 -11.49
N THR A 498 -14.21 -15.96 -10.19
CA THR A 498 -13.21 -16.49 -9.24
C THR A 498 -13.65 -17.81 -8.62
N ARG A 499 -12.68 -18.52 -8.04
CA ARG A 499 -12.92 -19.74 -7.28
C ARG A 499 -12.34 -19.58 -5.89
N LEU A 500 -13.16 -19.88 -4.90
CA LEU A 500 -12.70 -20.07 -3.53
C LEU A 500 -11.97 -21.42 -3.43
N GLN A 501 -10.69 -21.36 -3.08
CA GLN A 501 -9.82 -22.54 -3.02
C GLN A 501 -8.96 -22.52 -1.76
N PRO A 502 -8.58 -23.69 -1.23
CA PRO A 502 -7.50 -23.74 -0.26
C PRO A 502 -6.17 -23.31 -0.91
N LEU A 503 -5.27 -22.77 -0.11
CA LEU A 503 -3.93 -22.38 -0.52
C LEU A 503 -3.26 -23.55 -1.24
N PRO A 504 -2.67 -23.32 -2.43
CA PRO A 504 -1.92 -24.36 -3.13
C PRO A 504 -0.86 -24.96 -2.20
N ARG A 505 -0.83 -26.28 -2.11
CA ARG A 505 0.12 -27.03 -1.27
C ARG A 505 1.50 -27.10 -1.89
#